data_AF-A0A4Q0GPE3-F1
#
_entry.id   AF-A0A4Q0GPE3-F1
#
_cell.length_a   1.000
_cell.length_b   1.000
_cell.length_c   1.000
_cell.angle_alpha   90.00
_cell.angle_beta   90.00
_cell.angle_gamma   90.00
#
_symmetry.space_group_name_H-M   'P 1'
#
loop_
_entity.id
_entity.type
_entity.pdbx_description
1 polymer ?
#
loop_
_entity_poly.entity_id
_entity_poly.type
_entity_poly.pdbx_seq_one_letter_code
_entity_poly.pdbx_strand_id
1 'polypeptide(L)'
;MTGFIATMQTRVRTYAVEKAATAAGLASRLGASDARLQGYALSNPEAAQARANTAAVAVATRRATALASGAGLRLGPIVTVRDQASYDITVTGAALGASAMAATTGGQPYGNIGKIYADPTMTAAEGKALNDGIQRVAESPAALAYLTRWHEATGRIADPLVTMHNRIDSLVPYAQETALKATVARIGRSANLAEYPVAPLRAPLPVGGVEACTHCGFTPDQTKAAWQALRGWVATGRRPAADAVK
;
A
#
# COMPACT_ATOMS: atom_id res chain seq x y z
N MET A 1 25.97 25.23 38.31
CA MET A 1 24.58 25.04 38.79
C MET A 1 24.08 23.72 38.24
N THR A 2 23.68 22.81 39.12
CA THR A 2 23.06 21.52 38.78
C THR A 2 21.59 21.62 39.17
N GLY A 3 20.69 21.46 38.21
CA GLY A 3 19.24 21.54 38.42
C GLY A 3 18.53 20.37 37.75
N PHE A 4 17.30 20.08 38.20
CA PHE A 4 16.49 18.98 37.69
C PHE A 4 15.42 19.49 36.72
N ILE A 5 15.18 18.76 35.63
CA ILE A 5 14.06 18.98 34.71
C ILE A 5 12.99 17.93 35.02
N ALA A 6 11.78 18.36 35.34
CA ALA A 6 10.62 17.48 35.44
C ALA A 6 9.79 17.60 34.16
N THR A 7 9.52 16.47 33.50
CA THR A 7 8.67 16.42 32.29
C THR A 7 7.35 15.72 32.63
N MET A 8 6.22 16.29 32.20
CA MET A 8 4.89 15.69 32.33
C MET A 8 4.23 15.63 30.96
N GLN A 9 3.56 14.52 30.65
CA GLN A 9 2.88 14.29 29.37
C GLN A 9 1.37 14.14 29.61
N THR A 10 0.56 14.84 28.83
CA THR A 10 -0.91 14.75 28.86
C THR A 10 -1.46 14.54 27.46
N ARG A 11 -2.42 13.63 27.32
CA ARG A 11 -3.18 13.41 26.09
C ARG A 11 -4.58 13.99 26.24
N VAL A 12 -4.97 14.83 25.28
CA VAL A 12 -6.32 15.42 25.22
C VAL A 12 -7.04 14.88 23.99
N ARG A 13 -8.30 14.46 24.16
CA ARG A 13 -9.18 14.08 23.05
C ARG A 13 -10.24 15.17 22.89
N THR A 14 -10.51 15.56 21.65
CA THR A 14 -11.53 16.56 21.33
C THR A 14 -12.42 16.05 20.20
N TYR A 15 -13.72 16.37 20.28
CA TYR A 15 -14.67 16.16 19.19
C TYR A 15 -14.67 17.31 18.19
N ALA A 16 -14.10 18.47 18.56
CA ALA A 16 -13.96 19.63 17.68
C ALA A 16 -12.71 19.48 16.80
N VAL A 17 -12.77 18.55 15.85
CA VAL A 17 -11.66 18.16 14.95
C VAL A 17 -11.09 19.38 14.21
N GLU A 18 -11.96 20.28 13.74
CA GLU A 18 -11.59 21.52 13.04
C GLU A 18 -10.77 22.50 13.90
N LYS A 19 -10.90 22.43 15.22
CA LYS A 19 -10.20 23.32 16.17
C LYS A 19 -8.94 22.66 16.76
N ALA A 20 -8.62 21.43 16.37
CA ALA A 20 -7.54 20.66 16.97
C ALA A 20 -6.17 21.33 16.77
N ALA A 21 -5.90 21.87 15.58
CA ALA A 21 -4.68 22.62 15.30
C ALA A 21 -4.61 23.95 16.08
N THR A 22 -5.74 24.66 16.24
CA THR A 22 -5.82 25.87 17.05
C THR A 22 -5.54 25.58 18.52
N ALA A 23 -6.05 24.47 19.05
CA ALA A 23 -5.81 24.03 20.43
C ALA A 23 -4.33 23.67 20.65
N ALA A 24 -3.70 22.96 19.70
CA ALA A 24 -2.27 22.66 19.77
C ALA A 24 -1.42 23.95 19.76
N GLY A 25 -1.74 24.90 18.85
CA GLY A 25 -1.04 26.19 18.79
C GLY A 25 -1.24 27.04 20.05
N LEU A 26 -2.40 26.97 20.70
CA LEU A 26 -2.63 27.62 21.99
C LEU A 26 -1.79 26.97 23.09
N ALA A 27 -1.72 25.64 23.15
CA ALA A 27 -0.90 24.92 24.13
C ALA A 27 0.59 25.27 23.99
N SER A 28 1.13 25.35 22.76
CA SER A 28 2.49 25.83 22.53
C SER A 28 2.72 27.25 23.07
N ARG A 29 1.79 28.18 22.82
CA ARG A 29 1.88 29.56 23.33
C ARG A 29 1.78 29.65 24.86
N LEU A 30 1.12 28.69 25.50
CA LEU A 30 1.01 28.58 26.95
C LEU A 30 2.20 27.85 27.60
N GLY A 31 3.24 27.52 26.82
CA GLY A 31 4.50 26.96 27.34
C GLY A 31 4.62 25.43 27.24
N ALA A 32 3.72 24.76 26.51
CA ALA A 32 3.91 23.34 26.21
C ALA A 32 5.12 23.15 25.29
N SER A 33 6.08 22.33 25.73
CA SER A 33 7.34 22.08 25.01
C SER A 33 7.18 21.20 23.75
N ASP A 34 6.15 20.33 23.70
CA ASP A 34 5.83 19.49 22.53
C ASP A 34 4.30 19.31 22.39
N ALA A 35 3.61 20.33 21.86
CA ALA A 35 2.18 20.24 21.55
C ALA A 35 1.97 19.86 20.09
N ARG A 36 1.59 18.59 19.86
CA ARG A 36 1.35 18.04 18.52
C ARG A 36 0.08 17.21 18.45
N LEU A 37 -0.52 17.18 17.26
CA LEU A 37 -1.63 16.29 16.97
C LEU A 37 -1.10 14.88 16.77
N GLN A 38 -1.55 13.93 17.59
CA GLN A 38 -1.17 12.52 17.48
C GLN A 38 -1.94 11.77 16.38
N GLY A 39 -3.18 12.19 16.08
CA GLY A 39 -3.98 11.56 15.05
C GLY A 39 -5.48 11.85 15.18
N TYR A 40 -6.24 11.28 14.26
CA TYR A 40 -7.70 11.34 14.23
C TYR A 40 -8.25 9.94 14.37
N ALA A 41 -9.39 9.83 15.06
CA ALA A 41 -10.11 8.57 15.20
C ALA A 41 -11.60 8.84 15.12
N LEU A 42 -12.36 7.86 14.62
CA LEU A 42 -13.80 7.88 14.71
C LEU A 42 -14.21 7.72 16.18
N SER A 43 -15.23 8.47 16.60
CA SER A 43 -15.81 8.34 17.95
C SER A 43 -16.47 6.97 18.15
N ASN A 44 -17.00 6.39 17.08
CA ASN A 44 -17.58 5.05 17.07
C ASN A 44 -17.11 4.29 15.81
N PRO A 45 -15.92 3.69 15.84
CA PRO A 45 -15.38 2.92 14.72
C PRO A 45 -16.23 1.68 14.42
N GLU A 46 -16.84 1.06 15.43
CA GLU A 46 -17.70 -0.13 15.26
C GLU A 46 -18.93 0.18 14.41
N ALA A 47 -19.62 1.29 14.67
CA ALA A 47 -20.77 1.71 13.87
C ALA A 47 -20.38 2.11 12.44
N ALA A 48 -19.16 2.62 12.23
CA ALA A 48 -18.65 2.87 10.88
C ALA A 48 -18.33 1.55 10.16
N GLN A 49 -17.69 0.61 10.85
CA GLN A 49 -17.37 -0.71 10.32
C GLN A 49 -18.63 -1.51 9.98
N ALA A 50 -19.63 -1.52 10.85
CA ALA A 50 -20.90 -2.20 10.61
C ALA A 50 -21.62 -1.67 9.36
N ARG A 51 -21.61 -0.34 9.17
CA ARG A 51 -22.14 0.31 7.96
C ARG A 51 -21.33 -0.06 6.72
N ALA A 52 -20.01 -0.06 6.82
CA ALA A 52 -19.11 -0.45 5.73
C ALA A 52 -19.32 -1.92 5.32
N ASN A 53 -19.43 -2.84 6.29
CA ASN A 53 -19.68 -4.25 6.04
C ASN A 53 -21.03 -4.48 5.37
N THR A 54 -22.08 -3.80 5.85
CA THR A 54 -23.41 -3.85 5.24
C THR A 54 -23.38 -3.36 3.78
N ALA A 55 -22.70 -2.25 3.52
CA ALA A 55 -22.52 -1.73 2.17
C ALA A 55 -21.70 -2.68 1.28
N ALA A 56 -20.63 -3.28 1.83
CA ALA A 56 -19.78 -4.22 1.11
C ALA A 56 -20.55 -5.49 0.70
N VAL A 57 -21.35 -6.05 1.60
CA VAL A 57 -22.24 -7.18 1.29
C VAL A 57 -23.26 -6.78 0.22
N ALA A 58 -23.89 -5.61 0.34
CA ALA A 58 -24.84 -5.13 -0.66
C ALA A 58 -24.20 -4.97 -2.05
N VAL A 59 -22.98 -4.41 -2.13
CA VAL A 59 -22.20 -4.33 -3.38
C VAL A 59 -21.89 -5.72 -3.92
N ALA A 60 -21.43 -6.64 -3.07
CA ALA A 60 -21.12 -8.02 -3.48
C ALA A 60 -22.36 -8.74 -4.04
N THR A 61 -23.53 -8.58 -3.40
CA THR A 61 -24.80 -9.12 -3.90
C THR A 61 -25.16 -8.51 -5.25
N ARG A 62 -25.09 -7.18 -5.42
CA ARG A 62 -25.36 -6.52 -6.71
C ARG A 62 -24.46 -7.05 -7.82
N ARG A 63 -23.15 -7.21 -7.54
CA ARG A 63 -22.16 -7.77 -8.47
C ARG A 63 -22.53 -9.19 -8.87
N ALA A 64 -22.82 -10.04 -7.89
CA ALA A 64 -23.19 -11.43 -8.12
C ALA A 64 -24.47 -11.54 -8.97
N THR A 65 -25.47 -10.69 -8.71
CA THR A 65 -26.75 -10.68 -9.45
C THR A 65 -26.54 -10.24 -10.90
N ALA A 66 -25.71 -9.21 -11.13
CA ALA A 66 -25.41 -8.73 -12.48
C ALA A 66 -24.71 -9.81 -13.32
N LEU A 67 -23.72 -10.51 -12.73
CA LEU A 67 -23.00 -11.59 -13.41
C LEU A 67 -23.91 -12.78 -13.73
N ALA A 68 -24.73 -13.20 -12.77
CA ALA A 68 -25.67 -14.30 -12.97
C ALA A 68 -26.68 -13.96 -14.08
N SER A 69 -27.25 -12.76 -14.05
CA SER A 69 -28.23 -12.31 -15.05
C SER A 69 -27.62 -12.22 -16.45
N GLY A 70 -26.40 -11.69 -16.58
CA GLY A 70 -25.68 -11.63 -17.86
C GLY A 70 -25.33 -13.00 -18.43
N ALA A 71 -25.17 -14.02 -17.57
CA ALA A 71 -24.92 -15.40 -17.96
C ALA A 71 -26.18 -16.26 -18.12
N GLY A 72 -27.39 -15.69 -17.92
CA GLY A 72 -28.65 -16.45 -17.92
C GLY A 72 -28.79 -17.43 -16.74
N LEU A 73 -28.02 -17.23 -15.67
CA LEU A 73 -27.99 -18.07 -14.48
C LEU A 73 -28.77 -17.43 -13.33
N ARG A 74 -29.27 -18.26 -12.41
CA ARG A 74 -29.84 -17.80 -11.14
C ARG A 74 -28.82 -17.94 -10.02
N LEU A 75 -28.73 -16.93 -9.15
CA LEU A 75 -27.86 -17.02 -7.97
C LEU A 75 -28.32 -18.16 -7.05
N GLY A 76 -27.36 -19.02 -6.69
CA GLY A 76 -27.52 -20.03 -5.66
C GLY A 76 -27.25 -19.50 -4.25
N PRO A 77 -27.33 -20.37 -3.22
CA PRO A 77 -26.98 -19.99 -1.84
C PRO A 77 -25.51 -19.54 -1.74
N ILE A 78 -25.24 -18.65 -0.79
CA ILE A 78 -23.88 -18.20 -0.48
C ILE A 78 -23.10 -19.39 0.08
N VAL A 79 -22.04 -19.80 -0.62
CA VAL A 79 -21.20 -20.95 -0.23
C VAL A 79 -20.06 -20.52 0.69
N THR A 80 -19.55 -19.30 0.53
CA THR A 80 -18.49 -18.76 1.38
C THR A 80 -18.55 -17.24 1.42
N VAL A 81 -18.28 -16.66 2.59
CA VAL A 81 -18.01 -15.23 2.75
C VAL A 81 -16.60 -15.12 3.30
N ARG A 82 -15.73 -14.42 2.57
CA ARG A 82 -14.36 -14.14 3.01
C ARG A 82 -14.23 -12.64 3.23
N ASP A 83 -14.17 -12.24 4.49
CA ASP A 83 -13.82 -10.89 4.91
C ASP A 83 -12.35 -10.89 5.35
N GLN A 84 -11.44 -11.11 4.40
CA GLN A 84 -10.01 -11.02 4.67
C GLN A 84 -9.62 -9.55 4.62
N ALA A 85 -9.10 -9.05 5.73
CA ALA A 85 -8.41 -7.78 5.82
C ALA A 85 -7.07 -7.84 5.06
N SER A 86 -7.09 -7.94 3.74
CA SER A 86 -5.95 -7.52 2.90
C SER A 86 -5.61 -6.04 3.14
N TYR A 87 -6.52 -5.32 3.79
CA TYR A 87 -6.36 -3.95 4.27
C TYR A 87 -5.36 -3.78 5.41
N ASP A 88 -5.05 -4.80 6.23
CA ASP A 88 -4.31 -4.53 7.48
C ASP A 88 -2.87 -4.09 7.19
N ILE A 89 -2.10 -4.79 6.35
CA ILE A 89 -0.69 -4.38 6.10
C ILE A 89 -0.61 -3.04 5.34
N THR A 90 -1.47 -2.79 4.35
CA THR A 90 -1.44 -1.54 3.57
C THR A 90 -1.97 -0.36 4.37
N VAL A 91 -3.07 -0.52 5.11
CA VAL A 91 -3.64 0.55 5.93
C VAL A 91 -2.82 0.78 7.19
N THR A 92 -2.32 -0.27 7.86
CA THR A 92 -1.44 -0.14 9.04
C THR A 92 -0.06 0.38 8.65
N GLY A 93 0.51 -0.06 7.52
CA GLY A 93 1.74 0.50 6.97
C GLY A 93 1.60 1.96 6.57
N ALA A 94 0.49 2.33 5.93
CA ALA A 94 0.19 3.74 5.63
C ALA A 94 -0.07 4.55 6.91
N ALA A 95 -0.83 4.02 7.88
CA ALA A 95 -1.20 4.75 9.09
C ALA A 95 -0.01 4.94 10.05
N LEU A 96 0.86 3.93 10.20
CA LEU A 96 2.03 4.01 11.08
C LEU A 96 3.25 4.59 10.37
N GLY A 97 3.34 4.45 9.04
CA GLY A 97 4.48 4.90 8.24
C GLY A 97 4.32 6.27 7.58
N ALA A 98 3.10 6.80 7.43
CA ALA A 98 2.89 8.07 6.71
C ALA A 98 3.60 9.26 7.35
N SER A 99 3.64 9.34 8.69
CA SER A 99 4.33 10.42 9.38
C SER A 99 5.85 10.34 9.22
N ALA A 100 6.42 9.14 9.34
CA ALA A 100 7.84 8.89 9.11
C ALA A 100 8.22 9.18 7.65
N MET A 101 7.44 8.68 6.70
CA MET A 101 7.62 8.94 5.27
C MET A 101 7.54 10.43 4.96
N ALA A 102 6.52 11.14 5.45
CA ALA A 102 6.41 12.57 5.24
C ALA A 102 7.61 13.34 5.83
N ALA A 103 8.13 12.92 6.99
CA ALA A 103 9.34 13.50 7.55
C ALA A 103 10.57 13.21 6.67
N THR A 104 10.72 11.99 6.16
CA THR A 104 11.83 11.59 5.27
C THR A 104 11.79 12.33 3.93
N THR A 105 10.62 12.48 3.33
CA THR A 105 10.46 13.07 1.99
C THR A 105 10.33 14.59 2.02
N GLY A 106 10.13 15.23 3.17
CA GLY A 106 9.91 16.68 3.26
C GLY A 106 8.47 17.11 2.96
N GLY A 107 7.49 16.28 3.36
CA GLY A 107 6.06 16.54 3.25
C GLY A 107 5.29 15.31 2.79
N GLN A 108 3.97 15.41 2.72
CA GLN A 108 3.08 14.33 2.28
C GLN A 108 3.31 14.00 0.80
N PRO A 109 3.80 12.79 0.42
CA PRO A 109 4.02 12.44 -0.98
C PRO A 109 2.73 12.09 -1.74
N TYR A 110 1.63 11.81 -1.05
CA TYR A 110 0.37 11.41 -1.67
C TYR A 110 -0.66 12.52 -1.68
N GLY A 111 -1.26 12.76 -2.83
CA GLY A 111 -2.36 13.69 -2.98
C GLY A 111 -3.50 13.08 -3.79
N ASN A 112 -4.66 13.69 -3.67
CA ASN A 112 -5.88 13.26 -4.36
C ASN A 112 -6.73 14.44 -4.87
N ILE A 113 -6.14 15.64 -4.93
CA ILE A 113 -6.74 16.77 -5.62
C ILE A 113 -6.88 16.40 -7.10
N GLY A 114 -8.07 16.62 -7.66
CA GLY A 114 -8.39 16.23 -9.04
C GLY A 114 -8.66 14.73 -9.26
N LYS A 115 -8.43 13.86 -8.27
CA LYS A 115 -8.75 12.43 -8.40
C LYS A 115 -10.26 12.21 -8.26
N ILE A 116 -10.87 11.64 -9.28
CA ILE A 116 -12.24 11.13 -9.21
C ILE A 116 -12.17 9.65 -8.81
N TYR A 117 -12.75 9.32 -7.67
CA TYR A 117 -12.91 7.94 -7.21
C TYR A 117 -14.16 7.36 -7.85
N ALA A 118 -13.98 6.32 -8.66
CA ALA A 118 -15.08 5.62 -9.30
C ALA A 118 -14.80 4.12 -9.26
N ASP A 119 -15.85 3.34 -9.08
CA ASP A 119 -15.83 1.89 -9.20
C ASP A 119 -17.01 1.51 -10.11
N PRO A 120 -16.86 0.55 -11.04
CA PRO A 120 -17.94 0.14 -11.96
C PRO A 120 -19.23 -0.32 -11.28
N THR A 121 -19.21 -0.53 -9.96
CA THR A 121 -20.32 -1.08 -9.18
C THR A 121 -20.93 -0.08 -8.21
N MET A 122 -20.42 1.15 -8.21
CA MET A 122 -21.06 2.30 -7.57
C MET A 122 -22.13 2.88 -8.49
N THR A 123 -23.28 3.20 -7.92
CA THR A 123 -24.25 4.10 -8.54
C THR A 123 -23.66 5.51 -8.66
N ALA A 124 -24.21 6.33 -9.56
CA ALA A 124 -23.79 7.72 -9.70
C ALA A 124 -23.94 8.52 -8.39
N ALA A 125 -24.98 8.25 -7.61
CA ALA A 125 -25.21 8.89 -6.32
C ALA A 125 -24.16 8.48 -5.27
N GLU A 126 -23.82 7.20 -5.18
CA GLU A 126 -22.75 6.69 -4.29
C GLU A 126 -21.39 7.29 -4.69
N GLY A 127 -21.08 7.35 -5.98
CA GLY A 127 -19.84 7.95 -6.48
C GLY A 127 -19.75 9.44 -6.15
N LYS A 128 -20.84 10.19 -6.31
CA LYS A 128 -20.90 11.61 -5.93
C LYS A 128 -20.69 11.80 -4.42
N ALA A 129 -21.42 11.07 -3.59
CA ALA A 129 -21.31 11.16 -2.14
C ALA A 129 -19.89 10.84 -1.64
N LEU A 130 -19.24 9.82 -2.22
CA LEU A 130 -17.86 9.47 -1.90
C LEU A 130 -16.89 10.62 -2.23
N ASN A 131 -16.98 11.19 -3.44
CA ASN A 131 -16.06 12.23 -3.87
C ASN A 131 -16.28 13.56 -3.16
N ASP A 132 -17.51 13.87 -2.75
CA ASP A 132 -17.82 15.06 -1.95
C ASP A 132 -17.37 14.90 -0.50
N GLY A 133 -17.43 13.67 0.05
CA GLY A 133 -17.09 13.38 1.44
C GLY A 133 -15.61 13.07 1.71
N ILE A 134 -14.83 12.70 0.68
CA ILE A 134 -13.40 12.42 0.83
C ILE A 134 -12.61 13.71 1.03
N GLN A 135 -11.78 13.72 2.08
CA GLN A 135 -10.81 14.78 2.30
C GLN A 135 -9.88 14.92 1.08
N ARG A 136 -9.73 16.16 0.61
CA ARG A 136 -8.77 16.51 -0.45
C ARG A 136 -7.44 16.91 0.18
N VAL A 137 -6.39 16.21 -0.20
CA VAL A 137 -5.03 16.35 0.31
C VAL A 137 -4.13 16.74 -0.86
N ALA A 138 -3.38 17.81 -0.69
CA ALA A 138 -2.32 18.21 -1.60
C ALA A 138 -1.06 17.42 -1.28
N GLU A 139 -0.41 16.90 -2.31
CA GLU A 139 0.95 16.38 -2.25
C GLU A 139 1.98 17.50 -2.16
N SER A 140 3.11 17.22 -1.51
CA SER A 140 4.25 18.14 -1.42
C SER A 140 5.14 18.01 -2.66
N PRO A 141 5.39 19.10 -3.41
CA PRO A 141 6.34 19.08 -4.52
C PRO A 141 7.76 18.66 -4.10
N ALA A 142 8.18 19.00 -2.88
CA ALA A 142 9.47 18.58 -2.34
C ALA A 142 9.51 17.06 -2.11
N ALA A 143 8.40 16.49 -1.62
CA ALA A 143 8.29 15.04 -1.43
C ALA A 143 8.30 14.29 -2.76
N LEU A 144 7.59 14.80 -3.79
CA LEU A 144 7.66 14.23 -5.13
C LEU A 144 9.08 14.30 -5.70
N ALA A 145 9.75 15.45 -5.61
CA ALA A 145 11.11 15.61 -6.09
C ALA A 145 12.08 14.65 -5.37
N TYR A 146 11.91 14.44 -4.07
CA TYR A 146 12.67 13.47 -3.29
C TYR A 146 12.44 12.04 -3.81
N LEU A 147 11.18 11.62 -3.94
CA LEU A 147 10.83 10.28 -4.39
C LEU A 147 11.28 10.01 -5.83
N THR A 148 11.08 10.95 -6.75
CA THR A 148 11.59 10.84 -8.12
C THR A 148 13.11 10.73 -8.17
N ARG A 149 13.81 11.45 -7.30
CA ARG A 149 15.28 11.41 -7.29
C ARG A 149 15.83 10.10 -6.70
N TRP A 150 15.22 9.59 -5.64
CA TRP A 150 15.82 8.53 -4.81
C TRP A 150 15.10 7.19 -4.85
N HIS A 151 13.83 7.17 -5.24
CA HIS A 151 12.97 5.98 -5.17
C HIS A 151 12.31 5.60 -6.51
N GLU A 152 12.36 6.47 -7.52
CA GLU A 152 11.92 6.12 -8.86
C GLU A 152 13.01 5.35 -9.60
N ALA A 153 12.67 4.16 -10.09
CA ALA A 153 13.60 3.36 -10.86
C ALA A 153 13.99 4.12 -12.13
N THR A 154 15.29 4.33 -12.34
CA THR A 154 15.76 5.03 -13.54
C THR A 154 15.95 4.09 -14.74
N GLY A 155 15.96 2.78 -14.51
CA GLY A 155 16.28 1.75 -15.50
C GLY A 155 17.76 1.71 -15.92
N ARG A 156 18.62 2.57 -15.36
CA ARG A 156 20.06 2.67 -15.68
C ARG A 156 20.88 1.58 -14.99
N ILE A 157 20.53 0.32 -15.22
CA ILE A 157 21.28 -0.82 -14.70
C ILE A 157 22.54 -1.06 -15.53
N ALA A 158 23.70 -0.99 -14.89
CA ALA A 158 25.00 -1.23 -15.54
C ALA A 158 25.41 -2.69 -15.47
N ASP A 159 25.10 -3.34 -14.35
CA ASP A 159 25.46 -4.72 -14.04
C ASP A 159 24.29 -5.68 -14.26
N PRO A 160 24.55 -7.00 -14.38
CA PRO A 160 23.53 -8.03 -14.34
C PRO A 160 22.59 -7.89 -13.13
N LEU A 161 21.30 -7.78 -13.41
CA LEU A 161 20.24 -7.75 -12.41
C LEU A 161 19.30 -8.94 -12.63
N VAL A 162 19.18 -9.76 -11.59
CA VAL A 162 18.17 -10.81 -11.50
C VAL A 162 17.08 -10.35 -10.54
N THR A 163 15.84 -10.34 -11.03
CA THR A 163 14.65 -10.06 -10.21
C THR A 163 13.79 -11.32 -10.12
N MET A 164 13.16 -11.51 -8.97
CA MET A 164 12.23 -12.61 -8.72
C MET A 164 11.00 -12.03 -8.01
N HIS A 165 9.81 -12.33 -8.54
CA HIS A 165 8.57 -11.75 -8.02
C HIS A 165 7.43 -12.78 -8.07
N ASN A 166 6.63 -12.85 -7.01
CA ASN A 166 5.42 -13.69 -7.00
C ASN A 166 4.41 -13.16 -8.01
N ARG A 167 3.80 -14.05 -8.81
CA ARG A 167 2.72 -13.64 -9.74
C ARG A 167 1.49 -13.09 -9.03
N ILE A 168 1.28 -13.52 -7.79
CA ILE A 168 0.23 -13.03 -6.89
C ILE A 168 0.94 -12.57 -5.61
N ASP A 169 0.91 -11.27 -5.34
CA ASP A 169 1.54 -10.67 -4.17
C ASP A 169 0.56 -9.66 -3.54
N SER A 170 0.37 -9.78 -2.23
CA SER A 170 -0.63 -9.01 -1.49
C SER A 170 -0.19 -7.59 -1.10
N LEU A 171 1.10 -7.26 -1.23
CA LEU A 171 1.64 -5.96 -0.81
C LEU A 171 2.22 -5.16 -1.99
N VAL A 172 2.97 -5.83 -2.86
CA VAL A 172 3.67 -5.22 -4.00
C VAL A 172 3.14 -5.89 -5.27
N PRO A 173 2.18 -5.29 -5.99
CA PRO A 173 1.58 -5.92 -7.15
C PRO A 173 2.62 -6.23 -8.25
N TYR A 174 2.49 -7.38 -8.92
CA TYR A 174 3.36 -7.78 -10.04
C TYR A 174 3.44 -6.76 -11.19
N ALA A 175 2.46 -5.84 -11.29
CA ALA A 175 2.52 -4.70 -12.19
C ALA A 175 3.77 -3.81 -11.98
N GLN A 176 4.32 -3.75 -10.76
CA GLN A 176 5.55 -3.00 -10.48
C GLN A 176 6.78 -3.63 -11.15
N GLU A 177 6.89 -4.96 -11.16
CA GLU A 177 7.92 -5.69 -11.90
C GLU A 177 7.81 -5.40 -13.40
N THR A 178 6.60 -5.43 -13.93
CA THR A 178 6.33 -5.08 -15.34
C THR A 178 6.71 -3.63 -15.65
N ALA A 179 6.49 -2.70 -14.71
CA ALA A 179 6.87 -1.30 -14.85
C ALA A 179 8.41 -1.11 -14.82
N LEU A 180 9.12 -1.85 -13.96
CA LEU A 180 10.58 -1.86 -13.95
C LEU A 180 11.14 -2.35 -15.29
N LYS A 181 10.59 -3.45 -15.83
CA LYS A 181 10.95 -3.96 -17.16
C LYS A 181 10.81 -2.91 -18.25
N ALA A 182 9.65 -2.26 -18.31
CA ALA A 182 9.38 -1.22 -19.29
C ALA A 182 10.37 -0.04 -19.15
N THR A 183 10.68 0.33 -17.91
CA THR A 183 11.64 1.39 -17.59
C THR A 183 13.06 1.04 -18.05
N VAL A 184 13.53 -0.17 -17.77
CA VAL A 184 14.84 -0.68 -18.22
C VAL A 184 14.90 -0.77 -19.75
N ALA A 185 13.83 -1.25 -20.39
CA ALA A 185 13.73 -1.32 -21.84
C ALA A 185 13.79 0.05 -22.52
N ARG A 186 13.12 1.05 -21.96
CA ARG A 186 13.14 2.44 -22.45
C ARG A 186 14.55 3.04 -22.46
N ILE A 187 15.43 2.60 -21.57
CA ILE A 187 16.84 3.03 -21.50
C ILE A 187 17.77 2.13 -22.32
N GLY A 188 17.24 1.10 -22.99
CA GLY A 188 18.03 0.16 -23.81
C GLY A 188 18.88 -0.79 -22.97
N ARG A 189 18.51 -1.05 -21.72
CA ARG A 189 19.29 -1.86 -20.76
C ARG A 189 18.70 -3.24 -20.50
N SER A 190 17.73 -3.69 -21.29
CA SER A 190 17.09 -5.02 -21.12
C SER A 190 18.06 -6.18 -21.19
N ALA A 191 19.20 -6.02 -21.86
CA ALA A 191 20.25 -7.02 -21.88
C ALA A 191 20.76 -7.36 -20.47
N ASN A 192 20.70 -6.41 -19.52
CA ASN A 192 21.20 -6.54 -18.14
C ASN A 192 20.11 -6.96 -17.14
N LEU A 193 18.86 -7.18 -17.56
CA LEU A 193 17.78 -7.60 -16.68
C LEU A 193 17.32 -9.02 -17.01
N ALA A 194 17.22 -9.91 -16.02
CA ALA A 194 16.55 -11.20 -16.11
C ALA A 194 15.49 -11.32 -15.01
N GLU A 195 14.23 -11.45 -15.42
CA GLU A 195 13.07 -11.43 -14.52
C GLU A 195 12.46 -12.82 -14.40
N TYR A 196 12.13 -13.22 -13.18
CA TYR A 196 11.54 -14.52 -12.89
C TYR A 196 10.21 -14.36 -12.14
N PRO A 197 9.07 -14.39 -12.86
CA PRO A 197 7.76 -14.48 -12.23
C PRO A 197 7.54 -15.90 -11.69
N VAL A 198 7.60 -16.06 -10.38
CA VAL A 198 7.50 -17.36 -9.70
C VAL A 198 6.09 -17.62 -9.16
N ALA A 199 5.80 -18.90 -8.89
CA ALA A 199 4.54 -19.29 -8.26
C ALA A 199 4.43 -18.69 -6.85
N PRO A 200 3.25 -18.17 -6.46
CA PRO A 200 3.08 -17.59 -5.13
C PRO A 200 3.18 -18.65 -4.05
N LEU A 201 3.87 -18.33 -2.96
CA LEU A 201 3.88 -19.14 -1.75
C LEU A 201 2.66 -18.80 -0.89
N ARG A 202 1.93 -19.83 -0.44
CA ARG A 202 0.91 -19.68 0.61
C ARG A 202 1.53 -19.98 1.96
N ALA A 203 1.37 -19.06 2.91
CA ALA A 203 1.76 -19.26 4.30
C ALA A 203 0.83 -18.49 5.25
N PRO A 204 0.86 -18.77 6.55
CA PRO A 204 0.17 -17.97 7.55
C PRO A 204 0.62 -16.50 7.48
N LEU A 205 -0.34 -15.58 7.34
CA LEU A 205 -0.03 -14.15 7.43
C LEU A 205 0.38 -13.78 8.86
N PRO A 206 1.25 -12.77 9.05
CA PRO A 206 1.72 -12.35 10.37
C PRO A 206 0.58 -11.88 11.29
N VAL A 207 -0.56 -11.53 10.72
CA VAL A 207 -1.75 -11.05 11.43
C VAL A 207 -2.97 -11.84 10.96
N GLY A 208 -3.83 -12.25 11.89
CA GLY A 208 -5.13 -12.85 11.61
C GLY A 208 -5.17 -14.37 11.42
N GLY A 209 -4.03 -15.08 11.50
CA GLY A 209 -4.01 -16.56 11.54
C GLY A 209 -4.53 -17.25 10.28
N VAL A 210 -4.62 -16.53 9.16
CA VAL A 210 -5.11 -17.04 7.87
C VAL A 210 -3.96 -17.35 6.93
N GLU A 211 -4.08 -18.44 6.16
CA GLU A 211 -3.16 -18.72 5.05
C GLU A 211 -3.55 -17.94 3.79
N ALA A 212 -2.66 -17.09 3.32
CA ALA A 212 -2.80 -16.36 2.07
C ALA A 212 -1.50 -16.39 1.27
N CYS A 213 -1.54 -15.89 0.02
CA CYS A 213 -0.31 -15.64 -0.73
C CYS A 213 0.50 -14.59 0.02
N THR A 214 1.74 -14.89 0.36
CA THR A 214 2.57 -13.97 1.15
C THR A 214 3.28 -12.97 0.25
N HIS A 215 3.55 -11.79 0.80
CA HIS A 215 4.58 -10.91 0.27
C HIS A 215 5.97 -11.45 0.64
N CYS A 216 6.94 -11.39 -0.27
CA CYS A 216 8.30 -11.95 -0.13
C CYS A 216 8.38 -13.47 0.18
N GLY A 217 7.31 -14.23 -0.07
CA GLY A 217 7.30 -15.68 0.14
C GLY A 217 7.93 -16.40 -1.04
N PHE A 218 9.21 -16.76 -0.90
CA PHE A 218 9.94 -17.57 -1.86
C PHE A 218 10.41 -18.86 -1.21
N THR A 219 10.40 -19.96 -1.96
CA THR A 219 10.98 -21.20 -1.46
C THR A 219 12.51 -21.07 -1.36
N PRO A 220 13.17 -21.87 -0.50
CA PRO A 220 14.63 -21.95 -0.46
C PRO A 220 15.24 -22.28 -1.83
N ASP A 221 14.58 -23.15 -2.60
CA ASP A 221 15.03 -23.55 -3.94
C ASP A 221 14.94 -22.39 -4.94
N GLN A 222 13.85 -21.63 -4.92
CA GLN A 222 13.70 -20.41 -5.73
C GLN A 222 14.80 -19.40 -5.44
N THR A 223 15.06 -19.14 -4.14
CA THR A 223 16.11 -18.20 -3.71
C THR A 223 17.49 -18.67 -4.14
N LYS A 224 17.79 -19.96 -3.96
CA LYS A 224 19.05 -20.57 -4.39
C LYS A 224 19.22 -20.50 -5.91
N ALA A 225 18.16 -20.79 -6.67
CA ALA A 225 18.18 -20.73 -8.13
C ALA A 225 18.44 -19.29 -8.62
N ALA A 226 17.76 -18.29 -8.07
CA ALA A 226 17.99 -16.88 -8.40
C ALA A 226 19.44 -16.44 -8.12
N TRP A 227 20.00 -16.84 -6.97
CA TRP A 227 21.40 -16.58 -6.64
C TRP A 227 22.37 -17.26 -7.62
N GLN A 228 22.12 -18.52 -7.97
CA GLN A 228 22.94 -19.25 -8.93
C GLN A 228 22.88 -18.64 -10.33
N ALA A 229 21.70 -18.19 -10.76
CA ALA A 229 21.50 -17.50 -12.02
C ALA A 229 22.31 -16.20 -12.07
N LEU A 230 22.22 -15.36 -11.03
CA LEU A 230 23.00 -14.11 -10.95
C LEU A 230 24.51 -14.38 -10.94
N ARG A 231 24.98 -15.28 -10.07
CA ARG A 231 26.40 -15.63 -9.96
C ARG A 231 26.95 -16.20 -11.26
N GLY A 232 26.20 -17.09 -11.91
CA GLY A 232 26.57 -17.67 -13.20
C GLY A 232 26.65 -16.62 -14.30
N TRP A 233 25.72 -15.67 -14.31
CA TRP A 233 25.73 -14.57 -15.25
C TRP A 233 26.95 -13.68 -15.07
N VAL A 234 27.23 -13.24 -13.83
CA VAL A 234 28.41 -12.41 -13.52
C VAL A 234 29.71 -13.14 -13.89
N ALA A 235 29.83 -14.43 -13.57
CA ALA A 235 31.05 -15.21 -13.81
C ALA A 235 31.33 -15.49 -15.30
N THR A 236 30.28 -15.61 -16.12
CA THR A 236 30.42 -16.08 -17.52
C THR A 236 30.07 -15.01 -18.56
N GLY A 237 29.47 -13.90 -18.15
CA GLY A 237 28.87 -12.91 -19.05
C GLY A 237 27.61 -13.39 -19.78
N ARG A 238 27.17 -14.64 -19.55
CA ARG A 238 26.01 -15.23 -20.25
C ARG A 238 24.74 -15.04 -19.45
N ARG A 239 23.75 -14.37 -20.06
CA ARG A 239 22.42 -14.19 -19.47
C ARG A 239 21.78 -15.55 -19.19
N PRO A 240 21.19 -15.77 -17.99
CA PRO A 240 20.58 -17.05 -17.66
C PRO A 240 19.32 -17.30 -18.49
N ALA A 241 18.96 -18.58 -18.64
CA ALA A 241 17.76 -18.98 -19.36
C ALA A 241 16.49 -18.50 -18.65
N ALA A 242 15.42 -18.27 -19.42
CA ALA A 242 14.15 -17.77 -18.90
C ALA A 242 13.49 -18.68 -17.85
N ASP A 243 13.90 -19.94 -17.78
CA ASP A 243 13.35 -20.94 -16.87
C ASP A 243 14.34 -21.35 -15.76
N ALA A 244 15.42 -20.58 -15.56
CA ALA A 244 16.44 -20.85 -14.54
C ALA A 244 15.92 -20.74 -13.10
N VAL A 245 14.78 -20.07 -12.86
CA VAL A 245 14.13 -19.92 -11.55
C VAL A 245 12.63 -20.23 -11.70
N LYS A 246 12.08 -21.11 -10.87
CA LYS A 246 10.68 -21.59 -10.92
C LYS A 246 10.05 -21.61 -9.54
#